data_AF-A0A7K2WYH2-F1
#
_entry.id   AF-A0A7K2WYH2-F1
#
_cell.length_a   1.000
_cell.length_b   1.000
_cell.length_c   1.000
_cell.angle_alpha   90.00
_cell.angle_beta   90.00
_cell.angle_gamma   90.00
#
_symmetry.space_group_name_H-M   'P 1'
#
loop_
_entity.id
_entity.type
_entity.pdbx_description
1 polymer ?
#
loop_
_entity_poly.entity_id
_entity_poly.type
_entity_poly.pdbx_seq_one_letter_code
_entity_poly.pdbx_strand_id
1 'polypeptide(L)' 'MAVPTAASVRDENRYRPPTITGLTDLLDRQVRDRPRARALVAGPDRVPLSYGALASLADDVAAGLGATGLRRG' A
#
# COMPACT_ATOMS: atom_id res chain seq x y z
N MET A 1 -16.69 -48.93 19.97
CA MET A 1 -16.91 -47.99 18.85
C MET A 1 -16.38 -46.64 19.30
N ALA A 2 -15.37 -46.10 18.62
CA ALA A 2 -14.84 -44.76 18.88
C ALA A 2 -15.17 -43.86 17.68
N VAL A 3 -15.82 -42.72 17.95
CA VAL A 3 -16.21 -41.74 16.95
C VAL A 3 -14.96 -40.94 16.57
N PRO A 4 -14.57 -40.84 15.29
CA PRO A 4 -13.45 -39.99 14.92
C PRO A 4 -13.90 -38.54 15.04
N THR A 5 -13.32 -37.80 15.98
CA THR A 5 -13.42 -36.34 16.03
C THR A 5 -12.74 -35.79 14.79
N ALA A 6 -13.53 -35.41 13.79
CA ALA A 6 -13.06 -34.58 12.69
C ALA A 6 -12.69 -33.22 13.28
N ALA A 7 -11.39 -32.96 13.42
CA ALA A 7 -10.88 -31.63 13.69
C ALA A 7 -11.26 -30.75 12.48
N SER A 8 -12.37 -30.03 12.61
CA SER A 8 -12.77 -28.98 11.68
C SER A 8 -11.79 -27.82 11.85
N VAL A 9 -10.65 -27.89 11.16
CA VAL A 9 -9.78 -26.73 10.94
C VAL A 9 -10.58 -25.75 10.09
N ARG A 10 -11.16 -24.74 10.76
CA ARG A 10 -11.81 -23.62 10.10
C ARG A 10 -10.77 -22.90 9.25
N ASP A 11 -10.94 -23.03 7.94
CA ASP A 11 -10.24 -22.30 6.90
C ASP A 11 -10.66 -20.81 6.95
N GLU A 12 -10.21 -20.10 7.99
CA GLU A 12 -10.62 -18.70 8.26
C GLU A 12 -9.53 -17.68 7.89
N ASN A 13 -8.39 -18.09 7.34
CA ASN A 13 -7.40 -17.13 6.84
C ASN A 13 -6.77 -17.60 5.53
N ARG A 14 -7.60 -17.80 4.51
CA ARG A 14 -7.12 -17.84 3.13
C ARG A 14 -6.64 -16.42 2.76
N TYR A 15 -5.39 -16.11 3.14
CA TYR A 15 -4.67 -14.98 2.58
C TYR A 15 -4.77 -15.09 1.07
N ARG A 16 -5.59 -14.22 0.48
CA ARG A 16 -5.68 -14.09 -0.97
C ARG A 16 -4.69 -12.98 -1.33
N PRO A 17 -3.50 -13.32 -1.83
CA PRO A 17 -2.55 -12.30 -2.22
C PRO A 17 -3.23 -11.36 -3.21
N PRO A 18 -3.21 -10.04 -2.97
CA PRO A 18 -3.71 -9.10 -3.95
C PRO A 18 -2.94 -9.31 -5.26
N THR A 19 -3.62 -9.16 -6.39
CA THR A 19 -2.95 -9.13 -7.69
C THR A 19 -2.16 -7.83 -7.76
N ILE A 20 -0.92 -7.89 -7.26
CA ILE A 20 0.03 -6.79 -7.25
C ILE A 20 0.71 -6.80 -8.63
N THR A 21 0.48 -5.76 -9.41
CA THR A 21 1.16 -5.46 -10.66
C THR A 21 2.46 -4.69 -10.44
N GLY A 22 2.60 -4.02 -9.29
CA GLY A 22 3.84 -3.37 -8.85
C GLY A 22 3.81 -2.90 -7.41
N LEU A 23 4.98 -2.51 -6.87
CA LEU A 23 5.09 -2.03 -5.47
C LEU A 23 4.16 -0.86 -5.15
N THR A 24 3.86 -0.02 -6.14
CA THR A 24 2.93 1.11 -6.00
C THR A 24 1.53 0.66 -5.56
N ASP A 25 1.08 -0.53 -5.97
CA ASP A 25 -0.26 -1.04 -5.64
C ASP A 25 -0.44 -1.24 -4.11
N LEU A 26 0.66 -1.45 -3.38
CA LEU A 26 0.64 -1.54 -1.92
C LEU A 26 0.29 -0.19 -1.27
N LEU A 27 0.73 0.91 -1.88
CA LEU A 27 0.48 2.27 -1.41
C LEU A 27 -0.87 2.78 -1.90
N ASP A 28 -1.24 2.49 -3.16
CA ASP A 28 -2.51 2.92 -3.77
C ASP A 28 -3.72 2.51 -2.95
N ARG A 29 -3.70 1.29 -2.39
CA ARG A 29 -4.75 0.83 -1.50
C ARG A 29 -4.88 1.71 -0.25
N GLN A 30 -3.77 2.07 0.39
CA GLN A 30 -3.80 2.92 1.59
C GLN A 30 -4.19 4.36 1.26
N VAL A 31 -3.77 4.87 0.12
CA VAL A 31 -4.19 6.19 -0.39
C VAL A 31 -5.70 6.24 -0.60
N ARG A 32 -6.29 5.19 -1.16
CA ARG A 32 -7.75 5.08 -1.38
C ARG A 32 -8.53 4.87 -0.09
N ASP A 33 -8.14 3.88 0.70
CA ASP A 33 -8.90 3.43 1.87
C ASP A 33 -8.73 4.40 3.05
N ARG A 34 -7.55 5.02 3.19
CA ARG A 34 -7.18 5.84 4.35
C ARG A 34 -6.30 7.05 3.96
N PRO A 35 -6.78 7.97 3.11
CA PRO A 35 -5.99 9.09 2.60
C PRO A 35 -5.44 10.02 3.70
N ARG A 36 -6.15 10.13 4.82
CA ARG A 36 -5.75 10.99 5.95
C ARG A 36 -4.91 10.26 7.01
N ALA A 37 -4.73 8.94 6.91
CA ALA A 37 -3.89 8.21 7.85
C ALA A 37 -2.42 8.59 7.63
N ARG A 38 -1.66 8.64 8.73
CA ARG A 38 -0.23 8.95 8.72
C ARG A 38 0.54 7.84 8.01
N ALA A 39 1.27 8.22 6.97
CA ALA A 39 2.09 7.32 6.16
C ALA A 39 3.57 7.40 6.55
N LEU A 40 4.07 8.62 6.77
CA LEU A 40 5.49 8.89 7.01
C LEU A 40 5.64 10.03 8.01
N VAL A 41 6.74 10.03 8.76
CA VAL A 41 7.19 11.19 9.54
C VAL A 41 8.55 11.58 9.01
N ALA A 42 8.66 12.77 8.43
CA ALA A 42 9.83 13.19 7.65
C ALA A 42 10.59 14.35 8.32
N GLY A 43 11.90 14.38 8.07
CA GLY A 43 12.79 15.46 8.47
C GLY A 43 13.11 15.52 9.98
N PRO A 44 14.04 16.42 10.36
CA PRO A 44 14.40 16.64 11.76
C PRO A 44 13.21 17.16 12.58
N ASP A 45 12.32 17.95 11.96
CA ASP A 45 11.12 18.52 12.59
C ASP A 45 9.97 17.53 12.76
N ARG A 46 10.17 16.26 12.36
CA ARG A 46 9.19 15.17 12.52
C ARG A 46 7.81 15.52 11.96
N VAL A 47 7.78 16.07 10.75
CA VAL A 47 6.53 16.46 10.08
C VAL A 47 5.75 15.21 9.69
N PRO A 48 4.53 15.00 10.19
CA PRO A 48 3.71 13.86 9.80
C PRO A 48 3.10 14.11 8.41
N LEU A 49 3.31 13.17 7.51
CA LEU A 49 2.70 13.13 6.18
C LEU A 49 1.64 12.04 6.14
N SER A 50 0.47 12.38 5.60
CA SER A 50 -0.58 11.40 5.33
C SER A 50 -0.32 10.65 4.02
N TYR A 51 -1.01 9.53 3.81
CA TYR A 51 -0.95 8.80 2.54
C TYR A 51 -1.34 9.68 1.35
N GLY A 52 -2.40 10.49 1.48
CA GLY A 52 -2.82 11.41 0.42
C GLY A 52 -1.78 12.49 0.13
N ALA A 53 -1.17 13.09 1.17
CA ALA A 53 -0.12 14.09 0.97
C ALA A 53 1.14 13.48 0.33
N LEU A 54 1.51 12.26 0.74
CA LEU A 54 2.62 11.54 0.16
C LEU A 54 2.38 11.22 -1.32
N ALA A 55 1.15 10.80 -1.68
CA ALA A 55 0.78 10.54 -3.07
C ALA A 55 0.91 11.79 -3.94
N SER A 56 0.39 12.94 -3.49
CA SER A 56 0.52 14.20 -4.23
C SER A 56 1.97 14.60 -4.46
N LEU A 57 2.84 14.47 -3.45
CA LEU A 57 4.27 14.74 -3.62
C LEU A 57 4.94 13.80 -4.63
N ALA A 58 4.55 12.52 -4.63
CA ALA A 58 5.06 11.56 -5.60
C ALA A 58 4.59 11.89 -7.03
N ASP A 59 3.32 12.30 -7.19
CA ASP A 59 2.77 12.74 -8.48
C ASP A 59 3.49 13.99 -9.02
N ASP A 60 3.78 14.96 -8.15
CA ASP A 60 4.53 16.17 -8.52
C ASP A 60 5.94 15.84 -9.01
N VAL A 61 6.65 14.94 -8.31
CA VAL A 61 7.98 14.47 -8.73
C VAL A 61 7.89 13.70 -10.05
N ALA A 62 6.90 12.81 -10.20
CA ALA A 62 6.70 12.04 -11.43
C ALA A 62 6.39 12.95 -12.62
N ALA A 63 5.57 14.00 -12.43
CA ALA A 63 5.30 15.01 -13.44
C ALA A 63 6.57 15.79 -13.82
N GLY A 64 7.38 16.17 -12.84
CA GLY A 64 8.68 16.82 -13.06
C GLY A 64 9.64 15.96 -13.88
N LEU A 65 9.81 14.69 -13.53
CA LEU A 65 10.59 13.73 -14.31
C LEU A 65 9.99 13.51 -15.71
N GLY A 66 8.67 13.52 -15.80
CA GLY A 66 7.94 13.46 -17.06
C GLY A 66 8.29 14.64 -17.98
N ALA A 67 8.41 15.84 -17.42
CA ALA A 67 8.75 17.07 -18.13
C ALA A 67 10.23 17.12 -18.55
N THR A 68 11.15 16.46 -17.84
CA THR A 68 12.57 16.35 -18.26
C THR A 68 12.79 15.34 -19.38
N GLY A 69 11.74 14.66 -19.85
CA GLY A 69 11.83 13.64 -20.89
C GLY A 69 12.26 12.28 -20.36
N LEU A 70 12.33 12.08 -19.04
CA LEU A 70 12.58 10.75 -18.47
C LEU A 70 11.41 9.82 -18.83
N ARG A 71 11.72 8.69 -19.46
CA ARG A 71 10.75 7.68 -19.88
C ARG A 71 11.24 6.31 -19.45
N ARG A 72 10.32 5.35 -19.54
CA ARG A 72 10.62 3.92 -19.35
C ARG A 72 11.64 3.54 -20.44
N GLY A 73 12.72 2.88 -20.04
CA GLY A 73 13.71 2.32 -20.97
C GLY A 73 13.18 1.08 -21.67
#